data_AF-A0A7I5EEK0-F1
#
_entry.id   AF-A0A7I5EEK0-F1
#
_cell.length_a   1.000
_cell.length_b   1.000
_cell.length_c   1.000
_cell.angle_alpha   90.00
_cell.angle_beta   90.00
_cell.angle_gamma   90.00
#
_symmetry.space_group_name_H-M   'P 1'
#
loop_
_entity.id
_entity.type
_entity.pdbx_description
1 polymer ?
#
loop_
_entity_poly.entity_id
_entity_poly.type
_entity_poly.pdbx_seq_one_letter_code
_entity_poly.pdbx_strand_id
1 'polypeptide(L)'
;MDDRQAYEVVAFVPSVAALPLRLHFELQRMTSDSGWSRGRPVDVWVTNSAMVARITIARTSLSFTGQGVIAARAATPGQLVIATSFKNAAVAKFADTLLQMTEYQQLPIVRIVIDPALREGAPVTTVDLHNMFQGILISFPDAFGPGVVESLSAYAHGRRLIERLLFYSEDLVHLIDGEREKFRLAEDENSEATENTRWGS
;
A
#
# COMPACT_ATOMS: atom_id res chain seq x y z
N MET A 1 -18.41 -8.92 1.44
CA MET A 1 -18.20 -9.69 2.69
C MET A 1 -19.28 -9.27 3.67
N ASP A 2 -20.01 -10.23 4.23
CA ASP A 2 -21.39 -10.09 4.72
C ASP A 2 -21.45 -9.87 6.24
N ASP A 3 -22.10 -8.78 6.67
CA ASP A 3 -22.34 -8.42 8.06
C ASP A 3 -23.42 -9.29 8.74
N ARG A 4 -23.95 -10.27 8.01
CA ARG A 4 -24.96 -11.23 8.48
C ARG A 4 -24.38 -12.54 8.99
N GLN A 5 -23.07 -12.70 8.98
CA GLN A 5 -22.41 -13.91 9.48
C GLN A 5 -22.04 -13.76 10.96
N ALA A 6 -22.19 -14.86 11.69
CA ALA A 6 -21.64 -14.97 13.03
C ALA A 6 -20.15 -15.32 12.96
N TYR A 7 -19.36 -14.67 13.82
CA TYR A 7 -17.92 -14.88 13.92
C TYR A 7 -17.58 -15.34 15.34
N GLU A 8 -16.89 -16.48 15.43
CA GLU A 8 -16.27 -16.88 16.68
C GLU A 8 -14.96 -16.10 16.86
N VAL A 9 -14.85 -15.38 17.98
CA VAL A 9 -13.69 -14.53 18.28
C VAL A 9 -13.31 -14.63 19.74
N VAL A 10 -12.05 -14.34 20.04
CA VAL A 10 -11.59 -14.08 21.40
C VAL A 10 -11.71 -12.57 21.66
N ALA A 11 -12.44 -12.20 22.69
CA ALA A 11 -12.60 -10.82 23.12
C ALA A 11 -11.89 -10.57 24.46
N PHE A 12 -11.26 -9.41 24.57
CA PHE A 12 -10.62 -8.91 25.77
C PHE A 12 -11.51 -7.88 26.46
N VAL A 13 -11.59 -7.95 27.79
CA VAL A 13 -12.26 -6.94 28.63
C VAL A 13 -11.18 -6.00 29.19
N PRO A 14 -11.08 -4.74 28.70
CA PRO A 14 -10.01 -3.84 29.13
C PRO A 14 -10.08 -3.46 30.60
N SER A 15 -11.29 -3.39 31.16
CA SER A 15 -11.52 -3.16 32.57
C SER A 15 -12.88 -3.71 32.97
N VAL A 16 -12.90 -4.59 33.97
CA VAL A 16 -14.12 -5.13 34.58
C VAL A 16 -14.80 -4.13 35.53
N ALA A 17 -14.08 -3.08 35.94
CA ALA A 17 -14.59 -2.03 36.81
C ALA A 17 -15.22 -0.86 36.05
N ALA A 18 -15.04 -0.79 34.72
CA ALA A 18 -15.58 0.27 33.89
C ALA A 18 -17.04 -0.02 33.50
N LEU A 19 -17.91 0.98 33.70
CA LEU A 19 -19.28 0.95 33.21
C LEU A 19 -19.49 2.01 32.12
N PRO A 20 -20.09 1.66 30.97
CA PRO A 20 -20.46 0.30 30.56
C PRO A 20 -19.24 -0.59 30.27
N LEU A 21 -19.40 -1.91 30.46
CA LEU A 21 -18.37 -2.91 30.14
C LEU A 21 -17.98 -2.80 28.66
N ARG A 22 -16.69 -2.83 28.38
CA ARG A 22 -16.17 -2.73 27.00
C ARG A 22 -15.54 -4.06 26.60
N LEU A 23 -15.81 -4.48 25.37
CA LEU A 23 -15.18 -5.64 24.74
C LEU A 23 -14.31 -5.14 23.59
N HIS A 24 -13.10 -5.70 23.49
CA HIS A 24 -12.20 -5.47 22.37
C HIS A 24 -11.87 -6.80 21.71
N PHE A 25 -12.07 -6.89 20.39
CA PHE A 25 -11.76 -8.08 19.61
C PHE A 25 -11.32 -7.67 18.21
N GLU A 26 -10.62 -8.57 17.53
CA GLU A 26 -10.18 -8.38 16.16
C GLU A 26 -10.90 -9.36 15.25
N LEU A 27 -11.47 -8.85 14.16
CA LEU A 27 -12.05 -9.66 13.10
C LEU A 27 -11.05 -9.75 11.95
N GLN A 28 -10.54 -10.96 11.70
CA GLN A 28 -9.61 -11.19 10.61
C GLN A 28 -10.33 -11.18 9.25
N ARG A 29 -9.59 -10.78 8.21
CA ARG A 29 -10.04 -10.76 6.80
C ARG A 29 -11.24 -9.85 6.50
N MET A 30 -11.59 -8.91 7.38
CA MET A 30 -12.70 -7.97 7.13
C MET A 30 -12.22 -6.60 6.63
N THR A 31 -12.97 -6.00 5.71
CA THR A 31 -12.83 -4.60 5.28
C THR A 31 -13.54 -3.68 6.28
N SER A 32 -13.07 -2.45 6.52
CA SER A 32 -13.76 -1.49 7.42
C SER A 32 -15.22 -1.21 7.02
N ASP A 33 -15.53 -1.39 5.72
CA ASP A 33 -16.81 -1.05 5.12
C ASP A 33 -17.79 -2.23 5.12
N SER A 34 -17.45 -3.37 5.73
CA SER A 34 -18.29 -4.58 5.80
C SER A 34 -19.39 -4.48 6.87
N GLY A 35 -19.95 -3.29 7.09
CA GLY A 35 -21.07 -3.08 8.00
C GLY A 35 -20.70 -2.90 9.48
N TRP A 36 -19.43 -3.00 9.87
CA TRP A 36 -18.99 -2.79 11.26
C TRP A 36 -18.74 -1.30 11.55
N SER A 37 -19.78 -0.48 11.41
CA SER A 37 -19.72 0.96 11.63
C SER A 37 -20.05 1.33 13.08
N ARG A 38 -19.46 2.44 13.54
CA ARG A 38 -19.75 2.99 14.87
C ARG A 38 -21.25 3.23 15.04
N GLY A 39 -21.78 2.88 16.21
CA GLY A 39 -23.19 3.08 16.55
C GLY A 39 -24.10 1.93 16.12
N ARG A 40 -23.61 0.99 15.31
CA ARG A 40 -24.39 -0.18 14.93
C ARG A 40 -24.54 -1.15 16.10
N PRO A 41 -25.75 -1.67 16.37
CA PRO A 41 -25.95 -2.75 17.32
C PRO A 41 -25.46 -4.09 16.76
N VAL A 42 -24.83 -4.89 17.60
CA VAL A 42 -24.43 -6.27 17.31
C VAL A 42 -24.81 -7.15 18.49
N ASP A 43 -25.23 -8.38 18.19
CA ASP A 43 -25.58 -9.37 19.19
C ASP A 43 -24.33 -10.22 19.48
N VAL A 44 -23.97 -10.31 20.76
CA VAL A 44 -22.81 -11.07 21.25
C VAL A 44 -23.29 -12.14 22.19
N TRP A 45 -22.88 -13.38 21.93
CA TRP A 45 -23.02 -14.48 22.87
C TRP A 45 -21.65 -14.82 23.44
N VAL A 46 -21.58 -15.12 24.73
CA VAL A 46 -20.38 -15.68 25.35
C VAL A 46 -20.49 -17.19 25.30
N THR A 47 -19.43 -17.89 24.89
CA THR A 47 -19.42 -19.36 24.83
C THR A 47 -19.81 -19.95 26.19
N ASN A 48 -20.71 -20.96 26.18
CA ASN A 48 -21.31 -21.58 27.38
C ASN A 48 -22.22 -20.66 28.22
N SER A 49 -22.60 -19.48 27.72
CA SER A 49 -23.64 -18.64 28.31
C SER A 49 -25.00 -18.93 27.68
N ALA A 50 -26.06 -18.93 28.50
CA ALA A 50 -27.44 -18.95 28.01
C ALA A 50 -27.95 -17.55 27.58
N MET A 51 -27.11 -16.52 27.72
CA MET A 51 -27.49 -15.12 27.47
C MET A 51 -26.81 -14.56 26.22
N VAL A 52 -27.60 -13.86 25.41
CA VAL A 52 -27.14 -13.00 24.32
C VAL A 52 -27.26 -11.55 24.78
N ALA A 53 -26.19 -10.78 24.63
CA ALA A 53 -26.16 -9.36 24.93
C ALA A 53 -26.15 -8.56 23.62
N ARG A 54 -26.96 -7.50 23.56
CA ARG A 54 -26.87 -6.51 22.48
C ARG A 54 -25.89 -5.42 22.90
N ILE A 55 -24.83 -5.25 22.13
CA ILE A 55 -23.84 -4.20 22.35
C ILE A 55 -23.80 -3.26 21.15
N THR A 56 -23.25 -2.08 21.35
CA THR A 56 -23.07 -1.09 20.29
C THR A 56 -21.59 -0.97 19.93
N ILE A 57 -21.28 -0.96 18.64
CA ILE A 57 -19.92 -0.74 18.15
C ILE A 57 -19.48 0.67 18.55
N ALA A 58 -18.56 0.75 19.52
CA ALA A 58 -18.04 2.02 20.00
C ALA A 58 -17.00 2.61 19.03
N ARG A 59 -16.14 1.75 18.47
CA ARG A 59 -15.06 2.12 17.56
C ARG A 59 -14.69 0.92 16.68
N THR A 60 -14.35 1.20 15.43
CA THR A 60 -13.63 0.27 14.56
C THR A 60 -12.36 0.93 14.04
N SER A 61 -11.33 0.12 13.84
CA SER A 61 -10.05 0.54 13.29
C SER A 61 -9.48 -0.57 12.43
N LEU A 62 -8.85 -0.20 11.32
CA LEU A 62 -8.09 -1.12 10.50
C LEU A 62 -6.70 -1.34 11.14
N SER A 63 -6.26 -2.60 11.26
CA SER A 63 -4.91 -2.94 11.71
C SER A 63 -4.03 -3.28 10.52
N PHE A 64 -3.17 -2.35 10.14
CA PHE A 64 -2.15 -2.59 9.10
C PHE A 64 -1.08 -3.57 9.59
N THR A 65 -0.76 -3.56 10.89
CA THR A 65 0.25 -4.47 11.47
C THR A 65 -0.20 -5.92 11.42
N GLY A 66 -1.45 -6.21 11.82
CA GLY A 66 -1.99 -7.57 11.76
C GLY A 66 -2.07 -8.09 10.33
N GLN A 67 -2.54 -7.27 9.40
CA GLN A 67 -2.54 -7.59 7.97
C GLN A 67 -1.11 -7.79 7.42
N GLY A 68 -0.15 -6.97 7.89
CA GLY A 68 1.26 -7.07 7.52
C GLY A 68 1.87 -8.40 7.95
N VAL A 69 1.64 -8.86 9.18
CA VAL A 69 2.09 -10.18 9.65
C VAL A 69 1.54 -11.30 8.77
N ILE A 70 0.25 -11.23 8.40
CA ILE A 70 -0.38 -12.26 7.56
C ILE A 70 0.25 -12.27 6.17
N ALA A 71 0.40 -11.11 5.54
CA ALA A 71 1.02 -10.99 4.22
C ALA A 71 2.48 -11.46 4.24
N ALA A 72 3.25 -11.05 5.25
CA ALA A 72 4.64 -11.42 5.43
C ALA A 72 4.84 -12.93 5.61
N ARG A 73 3.96 -13.59 6.37
CA ARG A 73 4.00 -15.05 6.54
C ARG A 73 3.53 -15.83 5.31
N ALA A 74 2.65 -15.23 4.50
CA ALA A 74 2.23 -15.81 3.24
C ALA A 74 3.31 -15.68 2.15
N ALA A 75 4.19 -14.69 2.26
CA ALA A 75 5.30 -14.47 1.34
C ALA A 75 6.44 -15.49 1.59
N THR A 76 6.28 -16.70 1.08
CA THR A 76 7.33 -17.72 1.06
C THR A 76 8.21 -17.59 -0.20
N PRO A 77 9.46 -18.08 -0.21
CA PRO A 77 10.32 -18.02 -1.39
C PRO A 77 9.63 -18.57 -2.65
N GLY A 78 9.59 -17.77 -3.71
CA GLY A 78 8.91 -18.12 -4.97
C GLY A 78 7.41 -17.81 -5.01
N GLN A 79 6.80 -17.35 -3.91
CA GLN A 79 5.40 -16.91 -3.88
C GLN A 79 5.27 -15.39 -3.84
N LEU A 80 4.56 -14.86 -4.83
CA LEU A 80 4.17 -13.45 -4.88
C LEU A 80 2.87 -13.25 -4.08
N VAL A 81 2.91 -12.36 -3.09
CA VAL A 81 1.71 -11.90 -2.37
C VAL A 81 1.31 -10.53 -2.91
N ILE A 82 0.08 -10.42 -3.40
CA ILE A 82 -0.48 -9.15 -3.88
C ILE A 82 -1.43 -8.61 -2.81
N ALA A 83 -1.10 -7.45 -2.26
CA ALA A 83 -1.96 -6.70 -1.35
C ALA A 83 -2.54 -5.48 -2.07
N THR A 84 -3.87 -5.37 -2.06
CA THR A 84 -4.60 -4.28 -2.75
C THR A 84 -5.51 -3.53 -1.80
N SER A 85 -5.76 -2.25 -2.07
CA SER A 85 -6.77 -1.45 -1.37
C SER A 85 -7.43 -0.45 -2.31
N PHE A 86 -8.63 0.00 -1.99
CA PHE A 86 -9.36 1.01 -2.75
C PHE A 86 -8.81 2.44 -2.58
N LYS A 87 -7.84 2.66 -1.66
CA LYS A 87 -7.22 3.96 -1.40
C LYS A 87 -5.70 3.86 -1.45
N ASN A 88 -5.07 4.70 -2.26
CA ASN A 88 -3.60 4.78 -2.35
C ASN A 88 -2.94 5.05 -0.99
N ALA A 89 -3.54 5.90 -0.16
CA ALA A 89 -3.05 6.17 1.20
C ALA A 89 -3.06 4.93 2.11
N ALA A 90 -4.01 4.00 1.93
CA ALA A 90 -4.04 2.76 2.68
C ALA A 90 -2.95 1.78 2.20
N VAL A 91 -2.69 1.71 0.88
CA VAL A 91 -1.58 0.92 0.32
C VAL A 91 -0.23 1.48 0.81
N ALA A 92 -0.07 2.81 0.81
CA ALA A 92 1.11 3.48 1.36
C ALA A 92 1.36 3.09 2.81
N LYS A 93 0.32 3.27 3.66
CA LYS A 93 0.42 3.01 5.09
C LYS A 93 0.71 1.54 5.37
N PHE A 94 0.15 0.63 4.56
CA PHE A 94 0.43 -0.79 4.64
C PHE A 94 1.90 -1.10 4.32
N ALA A 95 2.43 -0.56 3.22
CA ALA A 95 3.83 -0.71 2.84
C ALA A 95 4.79 -0.17 3.93
N ASP A 96 4.56 1.05 4.42
CA ASP A 96 5.34 1.64 5.50
C ASP A 96 5.29 0.80 6.79
N THR A 97 4.13 0.21 7.08
CA THR A 97 3.98 -0.68 8.24
C THR A 97 4.84 -1.92 8.08
N LEU A 98 4.85 -2.56 6.91
CA LEU A 98 5.72 -3.71 6.65
C LEU A 98 7.21 -3.35 6.76
N LEU A 99 7.62 -2.18 6.27
CA LEU A 99 9.00 -1.70 6.39
C LEU A 99 9.43 -1.44 7.84
N GLN A 100 8.49 -1.08 8.72
CA GLN A 100 8.74 -0.85 10.14
C GLN A 100 8.80 -2.14 10.98
N MET A 101 8.42 -3.30 10.41
CA MET A 101 8.42 -4.57 11.11
C MET A 101 9.80 -5.22 11.04
N THR A 102 10.57 -5.14 12.13
CA THR A 102 11.96 -5.61 12.18
C THR A 102 12.11 -7.09 11.87
N GLU A 103 11.12 -7.92 12.19
CA GLU A 103 11.13 -9.37 11.93
C GLU A 103 11.01 -9.71 10.43
N TYR A 104 10.58 -8.76 9.60
CA TYR A 104 10.29 -8.98 8.18
C TYR A 104 11.07 -8.06 7.24
N GLN A 105 12.14 -7.41 7.72
CA GLN A 105 12.95 -6.48 6.90
C GLN A 105 13.57 -7.12 5.65
N GLN A 106 13.76 -8.45 5.65
CA GLN A 106 14.28 -9.17 4.48
C GLN A 106 13.26 -9.31 3.33
N LEU A 107 11.99 -8.96 3.52
CA LEU A 107 10.99 -9.14 2.48
C LEU A 107 11.18 -8.10 1.36
N PRO A 108 11.29 -8.54 0.08
CA PRO A 108 11.26 -7.63 -1.04
C PRO A 108 9.84 -7.07 -1.20
N ILE A 109 9.68 -5.79 -0.92
CA ILE A 109 8.40 -5.07 -1.02
C ILE A 109 8.49 -4.11 -2.20
N VAL A 110 7.48 -4.15 -3.07
CA VAL A 110 7.32 -3.22 -4.18
C VAL A 110 5.89 -2.69 -4.15
N ARG A 111 5.74 -1.37 -4.28
CA ARG A 111 4.45 -0.70 -4.43
C ARG A 111 4.34 -0.10 -5.82
N ILE A 112 3.22 -0.38 -6.49
CA ILE A 112 2.89 0.23 -7.78
C ILE A 112 1.90 1.37 -7.52
N VAL A 113 2.26 2.56 -7.98
CA VAL A 113 1.41 3.76 -7.94
C VAL A 113 1.49 4.41 -9.32
N ILE A 114 0.34 4.77 -9.86
CA ILE A 114 0.23 5.39 -11.18
C ILE A 114 0.36 6.91 -11.09
N ASP A 115 0.82 7.55 -12.15
CA ASP A 115 1.08 8.99 -12.18
C ASP A 115 -0.14 9.88 -11.93
N PRO A 116 -1.36 9.55 -12.44
CA PRO A 116 -2.56 10.31 -12.08
C PRO A 116 -2.82 10.32 -10.57
N ALA A 117 -2.56 9.22 -9.87
CA ALA A 117 -2.73 9.14 -8.43
C ALA A 117 -1.70 9.99 -7.68
N LEU A 118 -0.45 10.04 -8.16
CA LEU A 118 0.59 10.92 -7.60
C LEU A 118 0.22 12.39 -7.79
N ARG A 119 -0.31 12.77 -8.95
CA ARG A 119 -0.81 14.12 -9.23
C ARG A 119 -1.94 14.54 -8.29
N GLU A 120 -2.78 13.58 -7.88
CA GLU A 120 -3.86 13.79 -6.91
C GLU A 120 -3.38 13.76 -5.44
N GLY A 121 -2.07 13.69 -5.20
CA GLY A 121 -1.49 13.72 -3.86
C GLY A 121 -1.46 12.38 -3.15
N ALA A 122 -1.43 11.26 -3.88
CA ALA A 122 -1.17 9.96 -3.27
C ALA A 122 0.17 9.98 -2.50
N PRO A 123 0.23 9.44 -1.27
CA PRO A 123 1.48 9.41 -0.52
C PRO A 123 2.55 8.59 -1.24
N VAL A 124 3.80 9.05 -1.21
CA VAL A 124 4.99 8.38 -1.79
C VAL A 124 5.70 7.57 -0.71
N THR A 125 6.31 6.45 -1.08
CA THR A 125 7.08 5.55 -0.20
C THR A 125 8.40 5.16 -0.87
N THR A 126 9.38 4.72 -0.08
CA THR A 126 10.69 4.30 -0.62
C THR A 126 10.63 3.03 -1.49
N VAL A 127 9.60 2.21 -1.29
CA VAL A 127 9.35 0.97 -2.06
C VAL A 127 8.48 1.18 -3.29
N ASP A 128 8.23 2.44 -3.67
CA ASP A 128 7.59 2.72 -4.94
C ASP A 128 8.45 2.26 -6.11
N LEU A 129 7.84 1.57 -7.06
CA LEU A 129 8.53 1.05 -8.23
C LEU A 129 9.32 2.14 -8.98
N HIS A 130 8.74 3.34 -9.12
CA HIS A 130 9.42 4.45 -9.78
C HIS A 130 10.64 4.95 -9.00
N ASN A 131 10.59 4.96 -7.66
CA ASN A 131 11.72 5.32 -6.81
C ASN A 131 12.82 4.24 -6.85
N MET A 132 12.42 2.97 -6.82
CA MET A 132 13.35 1.84 -6.90
C MET A 132 14.12 1.83 -8.22
N PHE A 133 13.45 2.04 -9.36
CA PHE A 133 14.12 2.09 -10.65
C PHE A 133 15.06 3.28 -10.79
N GLN A 134 14.72 4.45 -10.23
CA GLN A 134 15.65 5.58 -10.22
C GLN A 134 16.92 5.31 -9.39
N GLY A 135 16.81 4.50 -8.34
CA GLY A 135 17.92 4.16 -7.44
C GLY A 135 18.73 2.94 -7.88
N ILE A 136 18.23 2.13 -8.83
CA ILE A 136 18.78 0.78 -9.06
C ILE A 136 20.23 0.79 -9.56
N LEU A 137 20.58 1.74 -10.44
CA LEU A 137 21.96 1.89 -10.93
C LEU A 137 22.92 2.41 -9.85
N ILE A 138 22.40 3.13 -8.85
CA ILE A 138 23.19 3.62 -7.72
C ILE A 138 23.43 2.48 -6.74
N SER A 139 22.40 1.67 -6.47
CA SER A 139 22.48 0.55 -5.54
C SER A 139 23.25 -0.64 -6.11
N PHE A 140 23.27 -0.79 -7.45
CA PHE A 140 23.88 -1.93 -8.14
C PHE A 140 24.64 -1.49 -9.40
N PRO A 141 25.76 -0.77 -9.25
CA PRO A 141 26.47 -0.16 -10.38
C PRO A 141 27.01 -1.19 -11.39
N ASP A 142 27.37 -2.39 -10.91
CA ASP A 142 28.02 -3.43 -11.73
C ASP A 142 27.09 -4.61 -12.08
N ALA A 143 25.80 -4.52 -11.75
CA ALA A 143 24.87 -5.65 -11.92
C ALA A 143 24.29 -5.78 -13.34
N PHE A 144 24.50 -4.79 -14.22
CA PHE A 144 23.81 -4.69 -15.50
C PHE A 144 24.78 -4.48 -16.67
N GLY A 145 24.43 -5.05 -17.82
CA GLY A 145 25.16 -4.81 -19.06
C GLY A 145 24.90 -3.41 -19.65
N PRO A 146 25.75 -2.94 -20.58
CA PRO A 146 25.70 -1.55 -21.09
C PRO A 146 24.34 -1.09 -21.62
N GLY A 147 23.62 -1.94 -22.38
CA GLY A 147 22.30 -1.57 -22.92
C GLY A 147 21.20 -1.44 -21.86
N VAL A 148 21.29 -2.23 -20.77
CA VAL A 148 20.37 -2.12 -19.63
C VAL A 148 20.70 -0.87 -18.82
N VAL A 149 21.99 -0.56 -18.65
CA VAL A 149 22.43 0.69 -18.00
C VAL A 149 21.94 1.92 -18.76
N GLU A 150 22.04 1.92 -20.10
CA GLU A 150 21.52 2.98 -20.94
C GLU A 150 20.00 3.16 -20.78
N SER A 151 19.24 2.06 -20.85
CA SER A 151 17.78 2.07 -20.69
C SER A 151 17.34 2.57 -19.31
N LEU A 152 18.00 2.11 -18.24
CA LEU A 152 17.70 2.55 -16.87
C LEU A 152 18.12 4.00 -16.63
N SER A 153 19.19 4.47 -17.28
CA SER A 153 19.61 5.87 -17.22
C SER A 153 18.62 6.79 -17.92
N ALA A 154 18.14 6.40 -19.10
CA ALA A 154 17.08 7.10 -19.82
C ALA A 154 15.81 7.15 -18.97
N TYR A 155 15.38 6.01 -18.41
CA TYR A 155 14.23 5.95 -17.51
C TYR A 155 14.39 6.89 -16.30
N ALA A 156 15.53 6.84 -15.61
CA ALA A 156 15.77 7.67 -14.44
C ALA A 156 15.79 9.16 -14.79
N HIS A 157 16.30 9.53 -15.97
CA HIS A 157 16.26 10.91 -16.46
C HIS A 157 14.83 11.37 -16.78
N GLY A 158 14.12 10.60 -17.60
CA GLY A 158 12.74 10.91 -17.99
C GLY A 158 11.81 10.95 -16.79
N ARG A 159 11.97 10.02 -15.84
CA ARG A 159 11.16 10.00 -14.61
C ARG A 159 11.33 11.25 -13.76
N ARG A 160 12.55 11.77 -13.60
CA ARG A 160 12.80 13.02 -12.86
C ARG A 160 12.10 14.22 -13.51
N LEU A 161 12.04 14.25 -14.84
CA LEU A 161 11.30 15.29 -15.58
C LEU A 161 9.79 15.17 -15.29
N ILE A 162 9.22 13.97 -15.40
CA ILE A 162 7.80 13.73 -15.11
C ILE A 162 7.46 14.10 -13.66
N GLU A 163 8.29 13.71 -12.69
CA GLU A 163 8.07 14.02 -11.27
C GLU A 163 8.12 15.53 -10.98
N ARG A 164 8.97 16.28 -11.70
CA ARG A 164 8.97 17.74 -11.62
C ARG A 164 7.60 18.31 -11.99
N LEU A 165 6.97 17.77 -13.03
CA LEU A 165 5.64 18.18 -13.49
C LEU A 165 4.53 17.75 -12.52
N LEU A 166 4.62 16.53 -11.97
CA LEU A 166 3.63 15.99 -11.03
C LEU A 166 3.62 16.71 -9.68
N PHE A 167 4.79 17.07 -9.14
CA PHE A 167 4.92 17.62 -7.78
C PHE A 167 5.10 19.14 -7.73
N TYR A 168 5.55 19.78 -8.82
CA TYR A 168 5.84 21.22 -8.87
C TYR A 168 5.03 21.92 -9.97
N SER A 169 3.71 21.67 -10.01
CA SER A 169 2.84 22.19 -11.06
C SER A 169 2.75 23.72 -11.15
N GLU A 170 3.16 24.47 -10.12
CA GLU A 170 3.25 25.93 -10.16
C GLU A 170 4.38 26.41 -11.11
N ASP A 171 5.42 25.59 -11.36
CA ASP A 171 6.45 25.86 -12.36
C ASP A 171 5.91 25.76 -13.81
N LEU A 172 4.76 25.10 -14.03
CA LEU A 172 4.18 24.84 -15.37
C LEU A 172 3.54 26.06 -16.01
N VAL A 173 3.14 27.08 -15.23
CA VAL A 173 2.47 28.28 -15.75
C VAL A 173 3.40 29.09 -16.68
N HIS A 174 4.71 28.83 -16.61
CA HIS A 174 5.73 29.51 -17.40
C HIS A 174 6.53 28.62 -18.36
N LEU A 175 6.16 27.34 -18.53
CA LEU A 175 6.89 26.47 -19.45
C LEU A 175 6.71 26.92 -20.89
N ILE A 176 7.84 27.19 -21.54
CA ILE A 176 7.90 27.50 -22.97
C ILE A 176 7.55 26.21 -23.73
N ASP A 177 6.97 26.32 -24.93
CA ASP A 177 6.56 25.16 -25.75
C ASP A 177 7.68 24.11 -25.92
N GLY A 178 8.95 24.54 -25.95
CA GLY A 178 10.10 23.63 -26.01
C GLY A 178 10.34 22.78 -24.76
N GLU A 179 9.86 23.20 -23.59
CA GLU A 179 9.93 22.39 -22.37
C GLU A 179 8.78 21.39 -22.29
N ARG A 180 7.59 21.75 -22.79
CA ARG A 180 6.47 20.81 -22.95
C ARG A 180 6.83 19.64 -23.87
N GLU A 181 7.53 19.91 -24.96
CA GLU A 181 7.99 18.85 -25.87
C GLU A 181 9.02 17.93 -25.21
N LYS A 182 9.91 18.45 -24.35
CA LYS A 182 10.84 17.62 -23.57
C LYS A 182 10.12 16.67 -22.61
N PHE A 183 9.00 17.10 -22.02
CA PHE A 183 8.20 16.23 -21.16
C PHE A 183 7.46 15.16 -21.96
N ARG A 184 6.88 15.52 -23.12
CA ARG A 184 6.24 14.56 -24.02
C ARG A 184 7.23 13.49 -24.48
N LEU A 185 8.44 13.91 -24.86
CA LEU A 185 9.53 13.01 -25.23
C LEU A 185 9.93 12.11 -24.05
N ALA A 186 10.02 12.63 -22.83
CA ALA A 186 10.34 11.83 -21.64
C ALA A 186 9.26 10.79 -21.29
N GLU A 187 7.98 11.09 -21.54
CA GLU A 187 6.88 10.14 -21.37
C GLU A 187 6.94 9.02 -22.43
N ASP A 188 7.21 9.38 -23.68
CA ASP A 188 7.42 8.44 -24.79
C ASP A 188 8.65 7.54 -24.50
N GLU A 189 9.79 8.12 -24.11
CA GLU A 189 11.03 7.40 -23.79
C GLU A 189 10.88 6.46 -22.58
N ASN A 190 10.17 6.88 -21.53
CA ASN A 190 9.89 6.02 -20.37
C ASN A 190 8.97 4.85 -20.75
N SER A 191 8.00 5.09 -21.63
CA SER A 191 7.11 4.05 -22.14
C SER A 191 7.89 3.05 -23.00
N GLU A 192 8.73 3.52 -23.93
CA GLU A 192 9.60 2.67 -24.73
C GLU A 192 10.60 1.86 -23.89
N ALA A 193 11.21 2.47 -22.87
CA ALA A 193 12.16 1.78 -21.99
C ALA A 193 11.49 0.63 -21.19
N THR A 194 10.20 0.76 -20.90
CA THR A 194 9.42 -0.26 -20.18
C THR A 194 8.74 -1.27 -21.11
N GLU A 195 8.49 -0.92 -22.38
CA GLU A 195 7.92 -1.82 -23.40
C GLU A 195 8.98 -2.68 -24.11
N ASN A 196 10.19 -2.16 -24.36
CA ASN A 196 11.26 -2.91 -25.03
C ASN A 196 11.93 -3.96 -24.14
N THR A 197 11.56 -4.04 -22.86
CA THR A 197 11.94 -5.14 -21.98
C THR A 197 11.03 -6.36 -22.24
N ARG A 198 11.14 -6.96 -23.45
CA ARG A 198 10.86 -8.39 -23.59
C ARG A 198 11.89 -9.13 -22.74
N TRP A 199 11.52 -9.44 -21.50
CA TRP A 199 12.22 -10.42 -20.69
C TRP A 199 12.06 -11.78 -21.38
N GLY A 200 12.97 -12.05 -22.32
CA GLY A 200 13.07 -13.31 -23.03
C GLY A 200 13.77 -14.34 -22.17
N SER A 201 13.06 -15.47 -21.98
CA SER A 201 13.52 -16.82 -21.61
C SER A 201 14.25 -17.02 -20.29
#